data_AF-A0A962E544-F1
#
_entry.id   AF-A0A962E544-F1
#
_cell.length_a   1.000
_cell.length_b   1.000
_cell.length_c   1.000
_cell.angle_alpha   90.00
_cell.angle_beta   90.00
_cell.angle_gamma   90.00
#
_symmetry.space_group_name_H-M   'P 1'
#
loop_
_entity.id
_entity.type
_entity.pdbx_description
1 polymer ?
#
loop_
_entity_poly.entity_id
_entity_poly.type
_entity_poly.pdbx_seq_one_letter_code
_entity_poly.pdbx_strand_id
1 'polypeptide(L)'
;IDADDVARLEQTLDHYNADLPPLKDFILPGGGAAAAACHLARTVCRRAEREIVSLSRAEAVSSDLLRYINRLSDLLFVLCRVLARAAGEGEVLWRSDKRRRGRGE
;
A
#
# COMPACT_ATOMS: atom_id res chain seq x y z
N ILE A 1 7.87 -15.41 -11.81
CA ILE A 1 8.05 -14.83 -10.47
C ILE A 1 9.26 -15.46 -9.83
N ASP A 2 10.35 -14.73 -9.98
CA ASP A 2 11.67 -15.00 -9.45
C ASP A 2 12.18 -13.75 -8.71
N ALA A 3 13.45 -13.76 -8.33
CA ALA A 3 14.09 -12.65 -7.64
C ALA A 3 14.13 -11.35 -8.48
N ASP A 4 14.25 -11.44 -9.81
CA ASP A 4 14.33 -10.26 -10.68
C ASP A 4 12.98 -9.54 -10.79
N ASP A 5 11.89 -10.31 -10.78
CA ASP A 5 10.53 -9.77 -10.67
C ASP A 5 10.34 -8.95 -9.37
N VAL A 6 10.86 -9.46 -8.24
CA VAL A 6 10.80 -8.77 -6.95
C VAL A 6 11.67 -7.51 -6.96
N ALA A 7 12.91 -7.61 -7.46
CA ALA A 7 13.83 -6.48 -7.55
C ALA A 7 13.26 -5.34 -8.40
N ARG A 8 12.56 -5.66 -9.50
CA ARG A 8 11.88 -4.65 -10.32
C ARG A 8 10.79 -3.90 -9.54
N LEU A 9 10.00 -4.60 -8.72
CA LEU A 9 8.99 -3.96 -7.86
C LEU A 9 9.64 -3.05 -6.83
N GLU A 10 10.74 -3.48 -6.21
CA GLU A 10 11.49 -2.68 -5.23
C GLU A 10 12.05 -1.40 -5.87
N GLN A 11 12.70 -1.51 -7.03
CA GLN A 11 13.19 -0.35 -7.79
C GLN A 11 12.06 0.62 -8.17
N THR A 12 10.91 0.07 -8.58
CA THR A 12 9.74 0.88 -8.94
C THR A 12 9.15 1.58 -7.71
N LEU A 13 9.12 0.89 -6.58
CA LEU A 13 8.66 1.44 -5.30
C LEU A 13 9.55 2.60 -4.88
N ASP A 14 10.87 2.42 -4.90
CA ASP A 14 11.84 3.47 -4.55
C ASP A 14 11.71 4.69 -5.47
N HIS A 15 11.55 4.47 -6.77
CA HIS A 15 11.34 5.54 -7.75
C HIS A 15 10.13 6.42 -7.41
N TYR A 16 8.97 5.82 -7.20
CA TYR A 16 7.75 6.59 -6.91
C TYR A 16 7.72 7.15 -5.49
N ASN A 17 8.40 6.51 -4.54
CA ASN A 17 8.43 6.97 -3.16
C ASN A 17 9.37 8.15 -2.94
N ALA A 18 10.39 8.33 -3.80
CA ALA A 18 11.37 9.42 -3.71
C ALA A 18 10.72 10.82 -3.70
N ASP A 19 9.66 11.02 -4.50
CA ASP A 19 8.98 12.31 -4.64
C ASP A 19 7.80 12.49 -3.65
N LEU A 20 7.54 11.48 -2.81
CA LEU A 20 6.46 11.54 -1.85
C LEU A 20 6.92 12.17 -0.53
N PRO A 21 6.10 13.05 0.08
CA PRO A 21 6.37 13.49 1.44
C PRO A 21 6.36 12.29 2.40
N PRO A 22 7.11 12.35 3.51
CA PRO A 22 7.10 11.28 4.49
C PRO A 22 5.69 11.04 5.02
N LEU A 23 5.34 9.77 5.22
CA LEU A 23 4.04 9.37 5.76
C LEU A 23 3.95 9.79 7.23
N LYS A 24 3.15 10.82 7.53
CA LYS A 24 3.02 11.38 8.89
C LYS A 24 1.93 10.72 9.72
N ASP A 25 0.89 10.21 9.06
CA ASP A 25 -0.28 9.59 9.67
C ASP A 25 -0.89 8.55 8.72
N PHE A 26 -1.83 7.76 9.23
CA PHE A 26 -2.58 6.82 8.41
C PHE A 26 -3.36 7.54 7.30
N ILE A 27 -3.21 7.07 6.06
CA ILE A 27 -3.98 7.56 4.91
C ILE A 27 -5.27 6.75 4.80
N LEU A 28 -6.39 7.45 4.77
CA LEU A 28 -7.68 6.90 4.40
C LEU A 28 -7.76 6.74 2.88
N PRO A 29 -8.35 5.64 2.39
CA PRO A 29 -8.51 5.43 0.96
C PRO A 29 -9.41 6.53 0.35
N GLY A 30 -8.82 7.37 -0.49
CA GLY A 30 -9.43 8.56 -1.07
C GLY A 30 -8.44 9.30 -1.98
N GLY A 31 -8.72 10.54 -2.35
CA GLY A 31 -7.86 11.35 -3.24
C GLY A 31 -8.20 11.18 -4.72
N GLY A 32 -9.49 11.13 -5.05
CA GLY A 32 -9.99 11.05 -6.43
C GLY A 32 -10.26 9.63 -6.92
N ALA A 33 -10.97 9.54 -8.05
CA ALA A 33 -11.43 8.27 -8.62
C ALA A 33 -10.27 7.29 -8.92
N ALA A 34 -9.14 7.81 -9.43
CA ALA A 34 -7.96 7.00 -9.74
C ALA A 34 -7.31 6.42 -8.48
N ALA A 35 -7.13 7.23 -7.43
CA ALA A 35 -6.57 6.77 -6.17
C ALA A 35 -7.50 5.78 -5.46
N ALA A 36 -8.81 6.00 -5.51
CA ALA A 36 -9.81 5.06 -4.98
C ALA A 36 -9.77 3.70 -5.70
N ALA A 37 -9.73 3.70 -7.04
CA ALA A 37 -9.61 2.47 -7.83
C ALA A 37 -8.28 1.75 -7.55
N CYS A 38 -7.19 2.50 -7.37
CA CYS A 38 -5.91 1.96 -6.94
C CYS A 38 -6.00 1.30 -5.56
N HIS A 39 -6.67 1.93 -4.60
CA HIS A 39 -6.88 1.33 -3.27
C HIS A 39 -7.71 0.05 -3.33
N LEU A 40 -8.69 -0.03 -4.24
CA LEU A 40 -9.42 -1.27 -4.50
C LEU A 40 -8.50 -2.37 -5.06
N ALA A 41 -7.66 -2.06 -6.04
CA ALA A 41 -6.67 -3.02 -6.55
C ALA A 41 -5.75 -3.52 -5.42
N ARG A 42 -5.31 -2.62 -4.53
CA ARG A 42 -4.50 -2.97 -3.36
C ARG A 42 -5.21 -3.93 -2.41
N THR A 43 -6.51 -3.75 -2.13
CA THR A 43 -7.25 -4.66 -1.24
C THR A 43 -7.44 -6.04 -1.88
N VAL A 44 -7.65 -6.10 -3.20
CA VAL A 44 -7.68 -7.36 -3.95
C VAL A 44 -6.32 -8.06 -3.89
N CYS A 45 -5.22 -7.34 -4.09
CA CYS A 45 -3.86 -7.88 -3.98
C CYS A 45 -3.59 -8.47 -2.59
N ARG A 46 -3.97 -7.75 -1.51
CA ARG A 46 -3.83 -8.25 -0.13
C ARG A 46 -4.73 -9.45 0.15
N ARG A 47 -5.89 -9.56 -0.52
CA ARG A 47 -6.74 -10.75 -0.44
C ARG A 47 -6.06 -11.95 -1.10
N ALA A 48 -5.53 -11.78 -2.30
CA ALA A 48 -4.76 -12.83 -2.98
C ALA A 48 -3.56 -13.29 -2.14
N GLU A 49 -2.82 -12.35 -1.54
CA GLU A 49 -1.73 -12.68 -0.61
C GLU A 49 -2.19 -13.57 0.55
N ARG A 50 -3.32 -13.27 1.18
CA ARG A 50 -3.85 -14.12 2.27
C ARG A 50 -4.18 -15.54 1.80
N GLU A 51 -4.77 -15.67 0.61
CA GLU A 51 -5.05 -16.99 0.03
C GLU A 51 -3.75 -17.76 -0.27
N ILE A 52 -2.74 -17.10 -0.85
CA ILE A 52 -1.44 -17.71 -1.15
C ILE A 52 -0.71 -18.13 0.13
N VAL A 53 -0.76 -17.30 1.18
CA VAL A 53 -0.20 -17.64 2.50
C VAL A 53 -0.97 -18.79 3.17
N SER A 54 -2.27 -18.90 2.93
CA SER A 54 -3.05 -20.05 3.39
C SER A 54 -2.61 -21.32 2.66
N LEU A 55 -2.48 -21.25 1.33
CA LEU A 55 -2.00 -22.34 0.49
C LEU A 55 -0.58 -22.79 0.87
N SER A 56 0.32 -21.87 1.17
CA SER A 56 1.71 -22.19 1.52
C SER A 56 1.86 -22.99 2.82
N ARG A 57 0.79 -23.11 3.62
CA ARG A 57 0.74 -23.98 4.80
C ARG A 57 0.38 -25.43 4.46
N ALA A 58 -0.25 -25.65 3.31
CA ALA A 58 -0.68 -26.97 2.84
C ALA A 58 0.23 -27.51 1.73
N GLU A 59 0.77 -26.64 0.88
CA GLU A 59 1.54 -27.01 -0.30
C GLU A 59 2.83 -26.18 -0.42
N ALA A 60 3.80 -26.70 -1.17
CA ALA A 60 5.02 -25.97 -1.47
C ALA A 60 4.71 -24.79 -2.39
N VAL A 61 4.91 -23.58 -1.88
CA VAL A 61 4.76 -22.33 -2.63
C VAL A 61 6.10 -21.61 -2.71
N SER A 62 6.42 -21.05 -3.87
CA SER A 62 7.65 -20.27 -4.07
C SER A 62 7.74 -19.10 -3.09
N SER A 63 8.89 -18.94 -2.44
CA SER A 63 9.20 -17.79 -1.59
C SER A 63 9.18 -16.47 -2.38
N ASP A 64 9.59 -16.50 -3.65
CA ASP A 64 9.61 -15.31 -4.50
C ASP A 64 8.19 -14.86 -4.85
N LEU A 65 7.25 -15.80 -5.01
CA LEU A 65 5.83 -15.46 -5.17
C LEU A 65 5.28 -14.74 -3.94
N LEU A 66 5.58 -15.24 -2.74
CA LEU A 66 5.16 -14.62 -1.48
C LEU A 66 5.76 -13.22 -1.31
N ARG A 67 7.04 -13.05 -1.64
CA ARG A 67 7.70 -11.73 -1.64
C ARG A 67 7.09 -10.79 -2.66
N TYR A 68 6.87 -11.27 -3.88
CA TYR A 68 6.32 -10.48 -4.99
C TYR A 68 4.94 -9.91 -4.66
N ILE A 69 3.99 -10.76 -4.22
CA ILE A 69 2.62 -10.30 -3.93
C ILE A 69 2.60 -9.28 -2.77
N ASN A 70 3.50 -9.47 -1.80
CA ASN A 70 3.68 -8.55 -0.69
C ASN A 70 4.25 -7.20 -1.16
N ARG A 71 5.35 -7.19 -1.92
CA ARG A 71 5.93 -5.96 -2.50
C ARG A 71 4.97 -5.26 -3.47
N LEU A 72 4.20 -6.01 -4.25
CA LEU A 72 3.20 -5.44 -5.18
C LEU A 72 2.14 -4.64 -4.43
N SER A 73 1.66 -5.15 -3.30
CA SER A 73 0.67 -4.43 -2.50
C SER A 73 1.23 -3.14 -1.87
N ASP A 74 2.53 -3.08 -1.61
CA ASP A 74 3.22 -1.88 -1.12
C ASP A 74 3.43 -0.87 -2.27
N LEU A 75 3.82 -1.34 -3.46
CA LEU A 75 3.89 -0.50 -4.66
C LEU A 75 2.52 0.11 -4.98
N LEU A 76 1.44 -0.67 -4.93
CA LEU A 76 0.09 -0.16 -5.11
C LEU A 76 -0.23 0.94 -4.08
N PHE A 77 0.17 0.78 -2.81
CA PHE A 77 -0.02 1.84 -1.82
C PHE A 77 0.71 3.14 -2.21
N VAL A 78 1.97 3.06 -2.64
CA VAL A 78 2.75 4.20 -3.12
C VAL A 78 2.08 4.86 -4.33
N LEU A 79 1.64 4.07 -5.32
CA LEU A 79 0.95 4.58 -6.50
C LEU A 79 -0.36 5.28 -6.15
N CYS A 80 -1.12 4.79 -5.18
CA CYS A 80 -2.36 5.45 -4.75
C CYS A 80 -2.08 6.85 -4.20
N ARG A 81 -0.95 7.04 -3.49
CA ARG A 81 -0.50 8.36 -3.01
C ARG A 81 -0.08 9.27 -4.16
N VAL A 82 0.67 8.75 -5.13
CA VAL A 82 1.06 9.49 -6.34
C VAL A 82 -0.18 9.98 -7.10
N LEU A 83 -1.15 9.10 -7.31
CA LEU A 83 -2.41 9.42 -8.01
C LEU A 83 -3.23 10.47 -7.25
N ALA A 84 -3.33 10.34 -5.92
CA ALA A 84 -4.04 11.32 -5.09
C ALA A 84 -3.42 12.73 -5.18
N ARG A 85 -2.09 12.80 -5.27
CA ARG A 85 -1.37 14.07 -5.46
C ARG A 85 -1.55 14.61 -6.88
N ALA A 86 -1.47 13.75 -7.90
CA ALA A 86 -1.65 14.15 -9.29
C ALA A 86 -3.06 14.69 -9.57
N ALA A 87 -4.08 14.19 -8.87
CA ALA A 87 -5.45 14.68 -8.94
C ALA A 87 -5.68 16.03 -8.21
N GLY A 88 -4.69 16.54 -7.47
CA GLY A 88 -4.82 17.76 -6.67
C GLY A 88 -5.66 17.62 -5.40
N GLU A 89 -6.23 16.43 -5.13
CA GLU A 89 -7.07 16.17 -3.95
C GLU A 89 -6.25 15.92 -2.69
N GLY A 90 -4.98 15.53 -2.84
CA GLY A 90 -4.07 15.28 -1.73
C GLY A 90 -4.40 14.01 -0.94
N GLU A 91 -3.62 13.73 0.10
CA GLU A 91 -3.79 12.54 0.94
C GLU A 91 -4.83 12.81 2.04
N VAL A 92 -5.86 11.96 2.13
CA VAL A 92 -6.85 12.04 3.21
C VAL A 92 -6.27 11.42 4.48
N LEU A 93 -5.78 12.24 5.40
CA LEU A 93 -5.20 11.75 6.65
C LEU A 93 -6.30 11.39 7.67
N TRP A 94 -6.15 10.24 8.31
CA TRP A 94 -6.97 9.86 9.45
C TRP A 94 -6.66 10.76 10.65
N ARG A 95 -7.66 11.48 11.15
CA ARG A 95 -7.53 12.33 12.34
C ARG A 95 -7.95 11.55 13.58
N SER A 96 -6.98 11.15 14.39
CA SER A 96 -7.24 10.54 15.70
C SER A 96 -7.69 11.62 16.69
N ASP A 97 -8.94 11.61 17.13
CA ASP A 97 -9.45 12.57 18.12
C ASP A 97 -9.01 12.25 19.58
N LYS A 98 -8.02 11.36 19.75
CA LYS A 98 -7.63 10.80 21.07
C LYS A 98 -6.67 11.67 21.91
N ARG A 99 -6.62 13.00 21.70
CA ARG A 99 -5.83 13.92 22.56
C ARG A 99 -6.59 15.13 23.11
N ARG A 100 -7.93 15.06 23.23
CA ARG A 100 -8.74 16.14 23.84
C ARG A 100 -9.51 15.76 25.11
N ARG A 101 -9.19 14.63 25.77
CA ARG A 101 -9.76 14.25 27.08
C ARG A 101 -8.70 14.05 28.15
N GLY A 102 -7.91 15.08 28.42
CA GLY A 102 -6.84 14.99 29.42
C GLY A 102 -6.22 16.33 29.81
N ARG A 103 -7.04 17.36 30.01
CA ARG A 103 -6.69 18.53 30.83
C ARG A 103 -7.95 19.38 31.11
N GLY A 104 -8.29 19.54 32.39
CA GLY A 104 -9.48 20.23 32.89
C GLY A 104 -10.41 19.20 33.55
N GLU A 105 -10.63 19.21 34.86
CA GLU A 105 -10.31 20.13 35.95
C GLU A 105 -10.01 19.32 37.22
#